data_AF-A8WY24-F1
#
_entry.id   AF-A8WY24-F1
#
_cell.length_a   1.000
_cell.length_b   1.000
_cell.length_c   1.000
_cell.angle_alpha   90.00
_cell.angle_beta   90.00
_cell.angle_gamma   90.00
#
_symmetry.space_group_name_H-M   'P 1'
#
loop_
_entity.id
_entity.type
_entity.pdbx_description
1 polymer ?
#
loop_
_entity_poly.entity_id
_entity_poly.type
_entity_poly.pdbx_seq_one_letter_code
_entity_poly.pdbx_strand_id
1 'polypeptide(L)'
;MLESLFVLLVSLVSTVYAWPDGAPCVHAAFESMNPLEAVEHQGGLQLSTPPYEIAVDQKCYWRNQPIGLTLQGHNESIWFKGFVIQPFKWNNDQLGERFGQLVRLDDNGSWQQQCFRYQVSATHSHDEKKKHIKMWWKVDDEVDTVQFVATVVKHQTQFWVKSVRSRPLPPCRLNRDGFPNYQAPAPSVPPQVKQFKMETFRVFDSIVRRRPFN
;
A
#
# COMPACT_ATOMS: atom_id res chain seq x y z
N MET A 1 -16.48 14.97 47.35
CA MET A 1 -16.12 15.84 46.20
C MET A 1 -14.89 15.35 45.44
N LEU A 2 -13.82 14.92 46.10
CA LEU A 2 -12.60 14.41 45.43
C LEU A 2 -12.85 13.09 44.67
N GLU A 3 -13.62 12.16 45.24
CA GLU A 3 -13.93 10.87 44.58
C GLU A 3 -14.80 11.03 43.32
N SER A 4 -15.75 11.97 43.34
CA SER A 4 -16.59 12.28 42.18
C SER A 4 -15.78 12.88 41.02
N LEU A 5 -14.69 13.60 41.33
CA LEU A 5 -13.77 14.14 40.33
C LEU A 5 -12.93 13.04 39.68
N PHE A 6 -12.55 12.01 40.46
CA PHE A 6 -11.76 10.87 39.98
C PHE A 6 -12.57 9.98 39.02
N VAL A 7 -13.84 9.73 39.33
CA VAL A 7 -14.75 8.98 38.44
C VAL A 7 -14.97 9.72 37.11
N LEU A 8 -15.08 11.04 37.14
CA LEU A 8 -15.22 11.86 35.93
C LEU A 8 -13.96 11.80 35.04
N LEU A 9 -12.77 11.85 35.64
CA LEU A 9 -11.47 11.73 34.97
C LEU A 9 -11.24 10.36 34.33
N VAL A 10 -11.70 9.27 34.97
CA VAL A 10 -11.61 7.91 34.41
C VAL A 10 -12.63 7.70 33.28
N SER A 11 -13.78 8.38 33.32
CA SER A 11 -14.79 8.30 32.25
C SER A 11 -14.40 9.06 30.96
N LEU A 12 -13.41 9.97 31.05
CA LEU A 12 -12.87 10.73 29.93
C LEU A 12 -11.79 9.99 29.14
N VAL A 13 -11.48 8.73 29.47
CA VAL A 13 -10.69 7.84 28.59
C VAL A 13 -11.54 7.53 27.36
N SER A 14 -11.58 8.51 26.48
CA SER A 14 -12.23 8.46 25.19
C SER A 14 -11.59 7.30 24.44
N THR A 15 -12.42 6.38 23.97
CA THR A 15 -12.01 5.39 23.00
C THR A 15 -11.39 6.13 21.82
N VAL A 16 -10.06 6.12 21.75
CA VAL A 16 -9.34 6.60 20.58
C VAL A 16 -9.60 5.57 19.49
N TYR A 17 -10.70 5.75 18.76
CA TYR A 17 -10.90 5.05 17.49
C TYR A 17 -9.83 5.59 16.56
N ALA A 18 -8.69 4.89 16.51
CA ALA A 18 -7.74 5.09 15.42
C ALA A 18 -8.52 4.89 14.13
N TRP A 19 -8.59 5.95 13.32
CA TRP A 19 -9.26 5.89 12.04
C TRP A 19 -8.52 4.85 11.18
N PRO A 20 -9.24 4.12 10.32
CA PRO A 20 -8.62 3.22 9.35
C PRO A 20 -7.90 4.04 8.27
N ASP A 21 -6.85 4.73 8.68
CA ASP A 21 -6.04 5.56 7.83
C ASP A 21 -5.11 4.69 6.98
N GLY A 22 -4.66 5.30 5.90
CA GLY A 22 -3.70 4.70 4.98
C GLY A 22 -2.43 4.19 5.64
N ALA A 23 -1.59 3.50 4.87
CA ALA A 23 -0.27 3.12 5.34
C ALA A 23 0.49 4.35 5.87
N PRO A 24 1.18 4.25 7.02
CA PRO A 24 1.82 5.39 7.65
C PRO A 24 2.98 5.93 6.80
N CYS A 25 3.19 7.25 6.86
CA CYS A 25 4.37 7.91 6.27
C CYS A 25 5.62 7.74 7.18
N VAL A 26 6.01 6.48 7.42
CA VAL A 26 7.26 6.15 8.11
C VAL A 26 8.19 5.45 7.13
N HIS A 27 9.48 5.77 7.17
CA HIS A 27 10.47 5.27 6.20
C HIS A 27 10.42 3.74 6.05
N ALA A 28 10.31 3.00 7.15
CA ALA A 28 10.21 1.53 7.10
C ALA A 28 8.99 1.04 6.29
N ALA A 29 7.79 1.59 6.54
CA ALA A 29 6.56 1.19 5.85
C ALA A 29 6.53 1.68 4.38
N PHE A 30 7.04 2.89 4.13
CA PHE A 30 7.18 3.46 2.80
C PHE A 30 8.13 2.64 1.93
N GLU A 31 9.27 2.20 2.48
CA GLU A 31 10.27 1.42 1.75
C GLU A 31 9.84 -0.03 1.54
N SER A 32 9.38 -0.68 2.61
CA SER A 32 9.06 -2.11 2.58
C SER A 32 7.75 -2.40 1.86
N MET A 33 6.79 -1.46 1.90
CA MET A 33 5.38 -1.68 1.56
C MET A 33 4.80 -2.93 2.26
N ASN A 34 5.34 -3.30 3.42
CA ASN A 34 5.07 -4.56 4.10
C ASN A 34 4.19 -4.33 5.34
N PRO A 35 2.93 -4.82 5.36
CA PRO A 35 2.05 -4.69 6.53
C PRO A 35 2.62 -5.36 7.79
N LEU A 36 3.51 -6.35 7.65
CA LEU A 36 4.18 -7.01 8.79
C LEU A 36 5.07 -6.07 9.63
N GLU A 37 5.33 -4.85 9.18
CA GLU A 37 5.93 -3.79 10.00
C GLU A 37 5.08 -3.44 11.23
N ALA A 38 3.79 -3.77 11.19
CA ALA A 38 2.83 -3.67 12.28
C ALA A 38 2.50 -5.08 12.82
N VAL A 39 2.37 -5.18 14.15
CA VAL A 39 2.19 -6.47 14.83
C VAL A 39 0.80 -7.05 14.57
N GLU A 40 -0.17 -6.18 14.30
CA GLU A 40 -1.57 -6.50 14.02
C GLU A 40 -1.73 -7.33 12.74
N HIS A 41 -0.72 -7.32 11.86
CA HIS A 41 -0.71 -8.03 10.58
C HIS A 41 0.03 -9.36 10.62
N GLN A 42 0.50 -9.81 11.78
CA GLN A 42 1.24 -11.07 11.89
C GLN A 42 0.43 -12.28 11.39
N GLY A 43 1.11 -13.17 10.66
CA GLY A 43 0.51 -14.39 10.11
C GLY A 43 -0.38 -14.17 8.87
N GLY A 44 -0.58 -12.94 8.40
CA GLY A 44 -1.49 -12.66 7.29
C GLY A 44 -0.90 -12.71 5.89
N LEU A 45 0.41 -12.88 5.76
CA LEU A 45 1.12 -12.90 4.49
C LEU A 45 0.62 -14.03 3.59
N GLN A 46 0.25 -13.68 2.36
CA GLN A 46 -0.13 -14.61 1.32
C GLN A 46 0.99 -14.71 0.28
N LEU A 47 1.36 -15.94 -0.08
CA LEU A 47 2.31 -16.24 -1.15
C LEU A 47 1.64 -16.87 -2.39
N SER A 48 0.32 -17.03 -2.34
CA SER A 48 -0.49 -17.42 -3.50
C SER A 48 -0.61 -16.26 -4.49
N THR A 49 -0.85 -16.58 -5.77
CA THR A 49 -1.12 -15.56 -6.78
C THR A 49 -2.25 -14.62 -6.32
N PRO A 50 -2.02 -13.30 -6.25
CA PRO A 50 -3.03 -12.37 -5.79
C PRO A 50 -4.22 -12.34 -6.77
N PRO A 51 -5.47 -12.31 -6.28
CA PRO A 51 -6.66 -12.22 -7.14
C PRO A 51 -6.92 -10.77 -7.62
N TYR A 52 -5.86 -9.99 -7.84
CA TYR A 52 -5.91 -8.57 -8.16
C TYR A 52 -4.94 -8.26 -9.29
N GLU A 53 -5.22 -7.18 -10.01
CA GLU A 53 -4.38 -6.67 -11.07
C GLU A 53 -4.29 -5.15 -11.04
N ILE A 54 -3.21 -4.62 -11.64
CA ILE A 54 -3.10 -3.20 -11.99
C ILE A 54 -3.27 -3.10 -13.50
N ALA A 55 -4.45 -2.67 -13.92
CA ALA A 55 -4.72 -2.33 -15.32
C ALA A 55 -4.16 -0.95 -15.64
N VAL A 56 -3.46 -0.84 -16.76
CA VAL A 56 -2.88 0.43 -17.26
C VAL A 56 -3.57 0.74 -18.58
N ASP A 57 -4.09 1.96 -18.71
CA ASP A 57 -4.92 2.35 -19.87
C ASP A 57 -4.15 2.37 -21.20
N GLN A 58 -2.82 2.46 -21.13
CA GLN A 58 -1.93 2.58 -22.29
C GLN A 58 -0.82 1.52 -22.27
N LYS A 59 -0.27 1.20 -23.44
CA LYS A 59 0.84 0.23 -23.61
C LYS A 59 2.22 0.88 -23.49
N CYS A 60 2.29 2.19 -23.65
CA CYS A 60 3.48 3.02 -23.52
C CYS A 60 3.06 4.42 -23.07
N TYR A 61 4.01 5.28 -22.70
CA TYR A 61 3.70 6.66 -22.27
C TYR A 61 4.53 7.73 -23.00
N TRP A 62 4.02 8.96 -22.97
CA TRP A 62 4.75 10.18 -23.32
C TRP A 62 4.97 11.04 -22.07
N ARG A 63 6.08 11.78 -22.04
CA ARG A 63 6.36 12.74 -20.97
C ARG A 63 5.25 13.78 -20.86
N ASN A 64 4.96 14.22 -19.64
CA ASN A 64 3.91 15.17 -19.30
C ASN A 64 2.49 14.74 -19.71
N GLN A 65 2.30 13.50 -20.16
CA GLN A 65 0.98 12.94 -20.43
C GLN A 65 0.59 12.03 -19.26
N PRO A 66 -0.45 12.40 -18.51
CA PRO A 66 -0.97 11.51 -17.48
C PRO A 66 -1.55 10.21 -18.08
N ILE A 67 -1.30 9.11 -17.40
CA ILE A 67 -1.77 7.76 -17.73
C ILE A 67 -2.68 7.27 -16.62
N GLY A 68 -3.84 6.75 -16.97
CA GLY A 68 -4.75 6.13 -16.00
C GLY A 68 -4.29 4.73 -15.61
N LEU A 69 -4.44 4.44 -14.32
CA LEU A 69 -4.14 3.17 -13.68
C LEU A 69 -5.36 2.76 -12.86
N THR A 70 -5.71 1.47 -12.90
CA THR A 70 -6.80 0.90 -12.11
C THR A 70 -6.29 -0.31 -11.34
N LEU A 71 -6.24 -0.23 -10.01
CA LEU A 71 -6.06 -1.40 -9.14
C LEU A 71 -7.43 -2.04 -8.91
N GLN A 72 -7.61 -3.30 -9.32
CA GLN A 72 -8.91 -3.98 -9.26
C GLN A 72 -8.80 -5.47 -8.97
N GLY A 73 -9.88 -6.06 -8.46
CA GLY A 73 -10.04 -7.51 -8.45
C GLY A 73 -10.31 -8.07 -9.85
N HIS A 74 -9.96 -9.33 -10.10
CA HIS A 74 -10.22 -9.98 -11.40
C HIS A 74 -11.72 -10.12 -11.75
N ASN A 75 -12.60 -9.95 -10.76
CA ASN A 75 -14.05 -9.97 -10.94
C ASN A 75 -14.73 -9.08 -9.89
N GLU A 76 -16.04 -8.89 -10.02
CA GLU A 76 -16.80 -8.00 -9.13
C GLU A 76 -17.03 -8.51 -7.71
N SER A 77 -16.77 -9.78 -7.44
CA SER A 77 -16.89 -10.38 -6.09
C SER A 77 -15.61 -10.24 -5.28
N ILE A 78 -14.48 -10.00 -5.94
CA ILE A 78 -13.20 -9.72 -5.30
C ILE A 78 -13.15 -8.26 -4.87
N TRP A 79 -12.85 -8.05 -3.59
CA TRP A 79 -12.70 -6.74 -2.98
C TRP A 79 -11.47 -6.71 -2.08
N PHE A 80 -10.97 -5.52 -1.80
CA PHE A 80 -9.89 -5.24 -0.86
C PHE A 80 -10.25 -4.04 0.03
N LYS A 81 -9.61 -3.91 1.18
CA LYS A 81 -9.82 -2.77 2.10
C LYS A 81 -8.70 -1.75 2.00
N GLY A 82 -7.48 -2.24 1.98
CA GLY A 82 -6.27 -1.43 1.98
C GLY A 82 -5.33 -1.78 0.84
N PHE A 83 -4.48 -0.81 0.50
CA PHE A 83 -3.42 -1.01 -0.47
C PHE A 83 -2.30 0.01 -0.25
N VAL A 84 -1.13 -0.30 -0.80
CA VAL A 84 -0.07 0.67 -1.10
C VAL A 84 0.39 0.41 -2.52
N ILE A 85 0.48 1.43 -3.37
CA ILE A 85 0.96 1.31 -4.74
C ILE A 85 2.06 2.34 -5.01
N GLN A 86 3.14 1.88 -5.62
CA GLN A 86 4.31 2.68 -5.95
C GLN A 86 4.76 2.38 -7.40
N PRO A 87 5.12 3.41 -8.18
CA PRO A 87 5.79 3.23 -9.47
C PRO A 87 7.30 3.06 -9.27
N PHE A 88 7.89 2.05 -9.90
CA PHE A 88 9.33 1.77 -9.86
C PHE A 88 9.93 1.78 -11.27
N LYS A 89 11.18 2.22 -11.42
CA LYS A 89 11.98 1.93 -12.62
C LYS A 89 12.06 0.41 -12.78
N TRP A 90 11.75 -0.08 -13.98
CA TRP A 90 11.73 -1.50 -14.30
C TRP A 90 13.00 -1.89 -15.04
N ASN A 91 13.68 -2.90 -14.53
CA ASN A 91 14.83 -3.50 -15.18
C ASN A 91 14.74 -5.03 -15.11
N ASN A 92 14.08 -5.65 -16.09
CA ASN A 92 13.94 -7.12 -16.19
C ASN A 92 13.52 -7.78 -14.86
N ASP A 93 12.38 -7.32 -14.31
CA ASP A 93 11.79 -7.73 -13.02
C ASP A 93 12.52 -7.31 -11.74
N GLN A 94 13.66 -6.63 -11.87
CA GLN A 94 14.27 -5.91 -10.77
C GLN A 94 13.61 -4.54 -10.63
N LEU A 95 13.16 -4.24 -9.40
CA LEU A 95 12.59 -2.96 -9.04
C LEU A 95 13.72 -1.99 -8.69
N GLY A 96 13.86 -0.92 -9.47
CA GLY A 96 14.81 0.16 -9.24
C GLY A 96 14.28 1.21 -8.26
N GLU A 97 14.64 2.46 -8.51
CA GLU A 97 14.14 3.62 -7.74
C GLU A 97 12.67 3.93 -8.07
N ARG A 98 11.99 4.66 -7.18
CA ARG A 98 10.63 5.12 -7.48
C ARG A 98 10.65 6.13 -8.62
N PHE A 99 9.60 6.14 -9.44
CA PHE A 99 9.61 6.86 -10.71
C PHE A 99 8.31 7.60 -11.04
N GLY A 100 8.43 8.88 -11.42
CA GLY A 100 7.28 9.73 -11.77
C GLY A 100 6.45 10.14 -10.55
N GLN A 101 5.18 10.46 -10.77
CA GLN A 101 4.27 10.99 -9.75
C GLN A 101 2.86 10.43 -9.96
N LEU A 102 2.25 9.97 -8.89
CA LEU A 102 0.83 9.63 -8.80
C LEU A 102 0.05 10.93 -8.61
N VAL A 103 -0.92 11.16 -9.49
CA VAL A 103 -1.77 12.34 -9.51
C VAL A 103 -3.15 11.94 -9.02
N ARG A 104 -3.64 12.69 -8.04
CA ARG A 104 -4.97 12.51 -7.48
C ARG A 104 -6.00 13.23 -8.34
N LEU A 105 -7.02 12.50 -8.77
CA LEU A 105 -8.18 13.01 -9.51
C LEU A 105 -9.51 12.50 -8.95
N ASP A 106 -9.49 11.68 -7.89
CA ASP A 106 -10.71 11.18 -7.27
C ASP A 106 -11.26 12.20 -6.28
N ASP A 107 -12.45 12.74 -6.59
CA ASP A 107 -13.19 13.64 -5.70
C ASP A 107 -13.74 12.90 -4.48
N ASN A 108 -13.84 11.57 -4.54
CA ASN A 108 -14.46 10.75 -3.49
C ASN A 108 -13.50 10.46 -2.30
N GLY A 109 -12.22 10.82 -2.42
CA GLY A 109 -11.23 10.58 -1.37
C GLY A 109 -11.06 9.11 -1.00
N SER A 110 -11.11 8.24 -2.01
CA SER A 110 -10.95 6.80 -1.84
C SER A 110 -9.50 6.39 -1.54
N TRP A 111 -8.56 7.25 -1.89
CA TRP A 111 -7.14 7.10 -1.64
C TRP A 111 -6.43 8.43 -1.40
N GLN A 112 -5.23 8.36 -0.82
CA GLN A 112 -4.37 9.50 -0.54
C GLN A 112 -2.90 9.15 -0.81
N GLN A 113 -2.07 10.17 -1.00
CA GLN A 113 -0.62 9.96 -1.02
C GLN A 113 -0.19 9.42 0.35
N GLN A 114 0.62 8.36 0.37
CA GLN A 114 1.17 7.82 1.62
C GLN A 114 2.02 8.88 2.31
N CYS A 115 2.79 9.64 1.54
CA CYS A 115 3.63 10.73 2.02
C CYS A 115 3.42 11.95 1.13
N PHE A 116 2.80 13.03 1.63
CA PHE A 116 2.53 14.23 0.83
C PHE A 116 3.76 14.83 0.14
N ARG A 117 4.93 14.72 0.78
CA ARG A 117 6.20 15.18 0.21
C ARG A 117 6.63 14.39 -1.04
N TYR A 118 6.23 13.13 -1.13
CA TYR A 118 6.66 12.18 -2.14
C TYR A 118 5.43 11.61 -2.83
N GLN A 119 5.05 12.19 -3.98
CA GLN A 119 3.90 11.74 -4.79
C GLN A 119 4.14 10.39 -5.49
N VAL A 120 5.08 9.58 -5.00
CA VAL A 120 5.46 8.27 -5.55
C VAL A 120 4.85 7.11 -4.77
N SER A 121 3.89 7.37 -3.88
CA SER A 121 3.21 6.31 -3.14
C SER A 121 1.79 6.71 -2.80
N ALA A 122 0.83 5.87 -3.15
CA ALA A 122 -0.57 6.04 -2.81
C ALA A 122 -1.06 4.90 -1.92
N THR A 123 -1.99 5.21 -1.02
CA THR A 123 -2.64 4.26 -0.12
C THR A 123 -4.12 4.59 0.05
N HIS A 124 -4.91 3.64 0.53
CA HIS A 124 -6.31 3.88 0.88
C HIS A 124 -6.48 5.00 1.92
N SER A 125 -7.65 5.65 1.90
CA SER A 125 -8.01 6.70 2.86
C SER A 125 -8.98 6.24 3.96
N HIS A 126 -9.57 5.06 3.82
CA HIS A 126 -10.55 4.46 4.74
C HIS A 126 -10.62 2.95 4.49
N ASP A 127 -11.17 2.14 5.40
CA ASP A 127 -11.22 0.67 5.26
C ASP A 127 -12.47 0.10 4.57
N GLU A 128 -13.27 0.93 3.90
CA GLU A 128 -14.41 0.42 3.16
C GLU A 128 -13.96 -0.53 2.04
N LYS A 129 -14.84 -1.49 1.71
CA LYS A 129 -14.57 -2.46 0.67
C LYS A 129 -14.50 -1.77 -0.69
N LYS A 130 -13.38 -1.95 -1.37
CA LYS A 130 -13.11 -1.41 -2.70
C LYS A 130 -13.07 -2.57 -3.69
N LYS A 131 -13.73 -2.40 -4.84
CA LYS A 131 -13.62 -3.33 -5.97
C LYS A 131 -12.54 -2.88 -6.95
N HIS A 132 -12.45 -1.56 -7.15
CA HIS A 132 -11.45 -0.92 -7.98
C HIS A 132 -11.07 0.44 -7.39
N ILE A 133 -9.86 0.89 -7.67
CA ILE A 133 -9.38 2.24 -7.41
C ILE A 133 -8.66 2.76 -8.64
N LYS A 134 -9.02 3.98 -9.05
CA LYS A 134 -8.40 4.66 -10.18
C LYS A 134 -7.46 5.75 -9.68
N MET A 135 -6.32 5.86 -10.33
CA MET A 135 -5.35 6.92 -10.11
C MET A 135 -4.64 7.22 -11.40
N TRP A 136 -4.02 8.39 -11.48
CA TRP A 136 -3.26 8.78 -12.66
C TRP A 136 -1.79 8.80 -12.30
N TRP A 137 -0.93 8.58 -13.29
CA TRP A 137 0.51 8.69 -13.15
C TRP A 137 1.07 9.53 -14.29
N LYS A 138 2.04 10.38 -13.97
CA LYS A 138 2.79 11.14 -14.98
C LYS A 138 4.27 11.15 -14.64
N VAL A 139 5.08 11.46 -15.63
CA VAL A 139 6.49 11.80 -15.46
C VAL A 139 6.81 13.01 -16.31
N ASP A 140 7.56 13.96 -15.74
CA ASP A 140 7.76 15.26 -16.36
C ASP A 140 9.00 15.25 -17.27
N ASP A 141 10.18 14.95 -16.71
CA ASP A 141 11.46 15.09 -17.44
C ASP A 141 12.15 13.76 -17.76
N GLU A 142 12.22 12.84 -16.80
CA GLU A 142 12.93 11.57 -16.93
C GLU A 142 12.19 10.57 -17.84
N VAL A 143 12.96 9.69 -18.47
CA VAL A 143 12.47 8.68 -19.42
C VAL A 143 13.03 7.33 -19.02
N ASP A 144 12.16 6.41 -18.62
CA ASP A 144 12.53 5.04 -18.25
C ASP A 144 11.31 4.13 -18.37
N THR A 145 11.50 2.82 -18.38
CA THR A 145 10.36 1.89 -18.27
C THR A 145 9.90 1.85 -16.83
N VAL A 146 8.61 2.05 -16.59
CA VAL A 146 8.02 2.02 -15.25
C VAL A 146 7.22 0.74 -15.02
N GLN A 147 7.25 0.21 -13.81
CA GLN A 147 6.34 -0.83 -13.37
C GLN A 147 5.61 -0.37 -12.10
N PHE A 148 4.29 -0.50 -12.11
CA PHE A 148 3.47 -0.21 -10.95
C PHE A 148 3.37 -1.46 -10.09
N VAL A 149 3.70 -1.31 -8.81
CA VAL A 149 3.73 -2.42 -7.85
C VAL A 149 2.82 -2.06 -6.69
N ALA A 150 1.96 -2.99 -6.29
CA ALA A 150 1.10 -2.84 -5.15
C ALA A 150 1.23 -3.96 -4.12
N THR A 151 1.09 -3.55 -2.87
CA THR A 151 0.70 -4.41 -1.75
C THR A 151 -0.80 -4.24 -1.55
N VAL A 152 -1.55 -5.35 -1.47
CA VAL A 152 -3.00 -5.32 -1.29
C VAL A 152 -3.40 -6.04 -0.01
N VAL A 153 -4.28 -5.42 0.76
CA VAL A 153 -4.80 -5.92 2.04
C VAL A 153 -6.30 -6.17 1.91
N LYS A 154 -6.69 -7.44 1.98
CA LYS A 154 -8.11 -7.82 2.04
C LYS A 154 -8.62 -7.77 3.47
N HIS A 155 -7.85 -8.37 4.38
CA HIS A 155 -8.07 -8.35 5.83
C HIS A 155 -6.74 -8.12 6.54
N GLN A 156 -6.77 -7.75 7.82
CA GLN A 156 -5.55 -7.57 8.62
C GLN A 156 -4.65 -8.83 8.56
N THR A 157 -5.25 -10.01 8.52
CA THR A 157 -4.61 -11.32 8.41
C THR A 157 -4.66 -11.93 7.00
N GLN A 158 -4.87 -11.11 5.96
CA GLN A 158 -4.84 -11.59 4.57
C GLN A 158 -4.39 -10.48 3.62
N PHE A 159 -3.13 -10.54 3.21
CA PHE A 159 -2.52 -9.54 2.32
C PHE A 159 -1.38 -10.11 1.46
N TRP A 160 -1.10 -9.43 0.35
CA TRP A 160 -0.07 -9.79 -0.62
C TRP A 160 0.93 -8.64 -0.72
N VAL A 161 2.21 -8.89 -0.42
CA VAL A 161 3.25 -7.85 -0.35
C VAL A 161 3.98 -7.73 -1.70
N LYS A 162 4.00 -6.53 -2.30
CA LYS A 162 4.69 -6.23 -3.58
C LYS A 162 4.45 -7.26 -4.70
N SER A 163 3.29 -7.89 -4.69
CA SER A 163 2.98 -9.08 -5.50
C SER A 163 1.98 -8.76 -6.62
N VAL A 164 1.24 -7.66 -6.52
CA VAL A 164 0.40 -7.19 -7.63
C VAL A 164 1.26 -6.26 -8.47
N ARG A 165 1.65 -6.71 -9.66
CA ARG A 165 2.52 -5.95 -10.57
C ARG A 165 1.83 -5.70 -11.89
N SER A 166 1.89 -4.46 -12.38
CA SER A 166 1.45 -4.15 -13.74
C SER A 166 2.41 -4.74 -14.77
N ARG A 167 1.95 -4.79 -16.02
CA ARG A 167 2.89 -4.88 -17.14
C ARG A 167 3.83 -3.65 -17.11
N PRO A 168 5.13 -3.81 -17.43
CA PRO A 168 6.03 -2.68 -17.58
C PRO A 168 5.50 -1.74 -18.66
N LEU A 169 5.56 -0.44 -18.39
CA LEU A 169 5.09 0.63 -19.24
C LEU A 169 6.30 1.42 -19.75
N PRO A 170 6.77 1.15 -20.98
CA PRO A 170 7.91 1.84 -21.56
C PRO A 170 7.51 3.23 -22.11
N PRO A 171 8.49 4.11 -22.35
CA PRO A 171 8.29 5.29 -23.17
C PRO A 171 7.93 4.88 -24.61
N CYS A 172 6.96 5.55 -25.23
CA CYS A 172 6.52 5.21 -26.58
C CYS A 172 7.62 5.36 -27.65
N ARG A 173 8.68 6.14 -27.36
CA ARG A 173 9.86 6.26 -28.23
C ARG A 173 10.75 5.01 -28.24
N LEU A 174 10.72 4.22 -27.15
CA LEU A 174 11.56 3.03 -27.01
C LEU A 174 10.82 1.76 -27.41
N ASN A 175 9.58 1.60 -26.96
CA ASN A 175 8.76 0.44 -27.28
C ASN A 175 7.28 0.83 -27.24
N ARG A 176 6.65 0.95 -28.42
CA ARG A 176 5.26 1.37 -28.54
C ARG A 176 4.25 0.26 -28.20
N ASP A 177 4.62 -0.99 -28.45
CA ASP A 177 3.75 -2.15 -28.23
C ASP A 177 3.77 -2.65 -26.78
N GLY A 178 4.69 -2.12 -25.97
CA GLY A 178 4.85 -2.48 -24.58
C GLY A 178 5.39 -3.91 -24.43
N PHE A 179 5.00 -4.57 -23.35
CA PHE A 179 5.43 -5.94 -23.03
C PHE A 179 4.21 -6.88 -22.97
N PRO A 180 3.65 -7.30 -24.11
CA PRO A 180 2.39 -8.06 -24.15
C PRO A 180 2.50 -9.45 -23.49
N ASN A 181 3.70 -10.05 -23.55
CA ASN A 181 3.97 -11.38 -23.01
C ASN A 181 4.54 -11.34 -21.58
N TYR A 182 4.51 -10.17 -20.92
CA TYR A 182 4.96 -10.05 -19.54
C TYR A 182 4.10 -10.92 -18.61
N GLN A 183 4.76 -11.69 -17.77
CA GLN A 183 4.14 -12.43 -16.66
C GLN A 183 4.77 -11.96 -15.36
N ALA A 184 3.92 -11.61 -14.39
CA ALA A 184 4.42 -11.21 -13.08
C ALA A 184 5.11 -12.40 -12.40
N PRO A 185 6.25 -12.19 -11.72
CA PRO A 185 6.89 -13.23 -10.93
C PRO A 185 5.95 -13.70 -9.81
N ALA A 186 6.11 -14.96 -9.40
CA ALA A 186 5.37 -15.49 -8.26
C ALA A 186 5.71 -14.69 -6.97
N PRO A 187 4.74 -14.53 -6.05
CA PRO A 187 4.98 -13.87 -4.78
C PRO A 187 6.14 -14.51 -4.01
N SER A 188 7.05 -13.68 -3.50
CA SER A 188 8.18 -14.10 -2.68
C SER A 188 8.02 -13.61 -1.25
N VAL A 189 8.68 -14.29 -0.30
CA VAL A 189 8.74 -13.82 1.08
C VAL A 189 9.45 -12.45 1.11
N PRO A 190 8.83 -11.40 1.68
CA PRO A 190 9.48 -10.11 1.79
C PRO A 190 10.66 -10.19 2.77
N PRO A 191 11.64 -9.27 2.68
CA PRO A 191 12.71 -9.17 3.67
C PRO A 191 12.16 -9.11 5.09
N GLN A 192 12.89 -9.71 6.04
CA GLN A 192 12.51 -9.72 7.44
C GLN A 192 12.35 -8.29 7.96
N VAL A 193 11.23 -8.04 8.63
CA VAL A 193 10.98 -6.79 9.34
C VAL A 193 11.99 -6.66 10.48
N LYS A 194 12.51 -5.45 10.74
CA LYS A 194 13.50 -5.23 11.81
C LYS A 194 12.93 -5.69 13.16
N GLN A 195 13.54 -6.73 13.75
CA GLN A 195 13.07 -7.44 14.96
C GLN A 195 12.81 -6.54 16.17
N PHE A 196 13.56 -5.43 16.31
CA PHE A 196 13.49 -4.53 17.46
C PHE A 196 12.07 -3.99 17.76
N LYS A 197 11.28 -3.70 16.71
CA LYS A 197 9.89 -3.25 16.90
C LYS A 197 8.98 -4.35 17.44
N MET A 198 9.15 -5.58 16.98
CA MET A 198 8.35 -6.72 17.42
C MET A 198 8.65 -7.10 18.86
N GLU A 199 9.91 -7.07 19.27
CA GLU A 199 10.31 -7.37 20.65
C GLU A 199 9.81 -6.30 21.61
N THR A 200 9.96 -5.03 21.25
CA THR A 200 9.44 -3.91 22.04
C THR A 200 7.93 -4.02 22.25
N PHE A 201 7.16 -4.33 21.19
CA PHE A 201 5.72 -4.55 21.32
C PHE A 201 5.39 -5.76 22.20
N ARG A 202 6.09 -6.89 22.06
CA ARG A 202 5.88 -8.07 22.94
C ARG A 202 6.11 -7.72 24.40
N VAL A 203 7.12 -6.92 24.70
CA VAL A 203 7.39 -6.43 26.05
C VAL A 203 6.23 -5.56 26.54
N PHE A 204 5.78 -4.58 25.76
CA PHE A 204 4.67 -3.71 26.16
C PHE A 204 3.33 -4.45 26.28
N ASP A 205 2.99 -5.36 25.37
CA ASP A 205 1.79 -6.19 25.44
C ASP A 205 1.83 -7.12 26.67
N SER A 206 2.99 -7.68 26.99
CA SER A 206 3.16 -8.47 28.22
C SER A 206 2.98 -7.64 29.49
N ILE A 207 3.35 -6.35 29.47
CA ILE A 207 3.16 -5.42 30.59
C ILE A 207 1.68 -5.02 30.73
N VAL A 208 0.99 -4.79 29.61
CA VAL A 208 -0.44 -4.47 29.59
C VAL A 208 -1.28 -5.66 30.08
N ARG A 209 -0.99 -6.88 29.60
CA ARG A 209 -1.68 -8.11 30.04
C ARG A 209 -1.37 -8.53 31.47
N ARG A 210 -0.32 -7.98 32.09
CA ARG A 210 0.08 -8.26 33.48
C ARG A 210 -0.47 -7.26 34.50
N ARG A 211 -1.30 -6.29 34.12
CA ARG A 211 -2.04 -5.48 35.12
C ARG A 211 -3.27 -6.26 35.60
N PRO A 212 -3.30 -6.81 36.83
CA PRO A 212 -4.58 -7.12 37.45
C PRO A 212 -5.35 -5.81 37.60
N PHE A 213 -6.61 -5.81 37.20
CA PHE A 213 -7.57 -4.81 37.64
C PHE A 213 -7.63 -4.92 39.18
N ASN A 214 -7.00 -3.98 39.87
CA ASN A 214 -7.29 -3.64 41.25
C ASN A 214 -8.05 -2.32 41.23
#